data_AF-A0A220UM15-F1
#
_entry.id   AF-A0A220UM15-F1
#
_cell.length_a   1.000
_cell.length_b   1.000
_cell.length_c   1.000
_cell.angle_alpha   90.00
_cell.angle_beta   90.00
_cell.angle_gamma   90.00
#
_symmetry.space_group_name_H-M   'P 1'
#
loop_
_entity.id
_entity.type
_entity.pdbx_description
1 polymer ?
#
loop_
_entity_poly.entity_id
_entity_poly.type
_entity_poly.pdbx_seq_one_letter_code
_entity_poly.pdbx_strand_id
1 'polypeptide(L)'
;MKLPLFPLPICLLPEGYTQLRIFEPRYKHLVAESLKSADGFGLCMTSEDGKTLYPIGTLVHIIDFETLPDGMLGISIQGKQRFTFGDISIESDGLKRAEVKLIDNWPSTPIEDDERYLSEMLQNILKEFPQHLQHYQVEQFEDIAWVCQRWLEILPVQAAEKYSCINALDHQLTQDLLHTVIQSA
;
A
#
# COMPACT_ATOMS: atom_id res chain seq x y z
N MET A 1 8.00 -8.44 15.82
CA MET A 1 6.61 -8.20 16.28
C MET A 1 5.72 -9.05 15.40
N LYS A 2 4.68 -9.68 15.93
CA LYS A 2 3.85 -10.60 15.16
C LYS A 2 2.61 -9.90 14.62
N LEU A 3 2.44 -9.88 13.30
CA LEU A 3 1.27 -9.27 12.66
C LEU A 3 0.40 -10.31 11.96
N PRO A 4 -0.93 -10.14 11.98
CA PRO A 4 -1.79 -10.78 11.00
C PRO A 4 -1.52 -10.18 9.61
N LEU A 5 -1.50 -11.04 8.59
CA LEU A 5 -1.21 -10.68 7.21
C LEU A 5 -2.50 -10.70 6.38
N PHE A 6 -2.65 -9.68 5.55
CA PHE A 6 -3.72 -9.55 4.56
C PHE A 6 -3.10 -9.58 3.15
N PRO A 7 -3.10 -10.74 2.48
CA PRO A 7 -2.65 -10.87 1.09
C PRO A 7 -3.65 -10.22 0.11
N LEU A 8 -3.19 -9.34 -0.77
CA LEU A 8 -3.98 -8.79 -1.89
C LEU A 8 -3.11 -8.63 -3.16
N PRO A 9 -3.71 -8.63 -4.37
CA PRO A 9 -2.99 -8.34 -5.62
C PRO A 9 -2.74 -6.84 -5.83
N ILE A 10 -2.61 -6.07 -4.75
CA ILE A 10 -2.29 -4.63 -4.76
C ILE A 10 -1.21 -4.36 -3.73
N CYS A 11 -0.47 -3.27 -3.92
CA CYS A 11 0.37 -2.69 -2.88
C CYS A 11 -0.29 -1.43 -2.31
N LEU A 12 0.00 -1.14 -1.05
CA LEU A 12 -0.22 0.16 -0.42
C LEU A 12 1.10 0.53 0.25
N LEU A 13 1.56 1.74 0.05
CA LEU A 13 2.83 2.24 0.56
C LEU A 13 2.57 3.24 1.70
N PRO A 14 3.60 3.59 2.48
CA PRO A 14 3.48 4.59 3.54
C PRO A 14 2.64 5.81 3.12
N GLU A 15 1.77 6.23 4.05
CA GLU A 15 0.80 7.32 3.91
C GLU A 15 -0.30 7.11 2.86
N GLY A 16 -0.24 6.02 2.09
CA GLY A 16 -1.21 5.67 1.07
C GLY A 16 -2.54 5.30 1.67
N TYR A 17 -3.62 5.66 0.97
CA TYR A 17 -4.98 5.44 1.39
C TYR A 17 -5.73 4.51 0.43
N THR A 18 -6.45 3.54 0.98
CA THR A 18 -7.40 2.73 0.21
C THR A 18 -8.56 2.24 1.06
N GLN A 19 -9.64 1.87 0.39
CA GLN A 19 -10.82 1.25 1.00
C GLN A 19 -10.88 -0.22 0.63
N LEU A 20 -11.09 -1.07 1.63
CA LEU A 20 -11.20 -2.50 1.46
C LEU A 20 -12.59 -2.97 1.86
N ARG A 21 -13.10 -3.92 1.09
CA ARG A 21 -14.35 -4.63 1.39
C ARG A 21 -14.03 -6.00 1.98
N ILE A 22 -14.54 -6.25 3.17
CA ILE A 22 -14.18 -7.41 3.99
C ILE A 22 -15.32 -8.40 4.05
N PHE A 23 -15.14 -9.55 3.40
CA PHE A 23 -16.16 -10.58 3.30
C PHE A 23 -15.78 -11.91 3.96
N GLU A 24 -14.50 -12.30 3.90
CA GLU A 24 -14.06 -13.57 4.49
C GLU A 24 -14.05 -13.52 6.04
N PRO A 25 -14.55 -14.57 6.74
CA PRO A 25 -14.61 -14.60 8.20
C PRO A 25 -13.27 -14.33 8.90
N ARG A 26 -12.17 -14.92 8.42
CA ARG A 26 -10.82 -14.71 8.97
C ARG A 26 -10.37 -13.25 8.92
N TYR A 27 -10.80 -12.49 7.91
CA TYR A 27 -10.45 -11.07 7.81
C TYR A 27 -11.38 -10.17 8.62
N LYS A 28 -12.64 -10.59 8.84
CA LYS A 28 -13.48 -9.94 9.86
C LYS A 28 -12.87 -10.08 11.25
N HIS A 29 -12.32 -11.26 11.56
CA HIS A 29 -11.57 -11.49 12.79
C HIS A 29 -10.31 -10.59 12.87
N LEU A 30 -9.48 -10.55 11.83
CA LEU A 30 -8.32 -9.64 11.74
C LEU A 30 -8.71 -8.18 11.99
N VAL A 31 -9.80 -7.70 11.37
CA VAL A 31 -10.27 -6.32 11.56
C VAL A 31 -10.69 -6.08 13.01
N ALA A 32 -11.47 -6.99 13.60
CA ALA A 32 -11.89 -6.88 14.99
C ALA A 32 -10.68 -6.88 15.96
N GLU A 33 -9.64 -7.66 15.69
CA GLU A 33 -8.39 -7.66 16.45
C GLU A 33 -7.60 -6.35 16.29
N SER A 34 -7.47 -5.86 15.05
CA SER A 34 -6.76 -4.62 14.73
C SER A 34 -7.41 -3.40 15.40
N LEU A 35 -8.75 -3.33 15.42
CA LEU A 35 -9.50 -2.26 16.08
C LEU A 35 -9.36 -2.29 17.61
N LYS A 36 -9.19 -3.48 18.21
CA LYS A 36 -9.03 -3.63 19.68
C LYS A 36 -7.61 -3.32 20.15
N SER A 37 -6.61 -3.77 19.40
CA SER A 37 -5.19 -3.64 19.76
C SER A 37 -4.59 -2.30 19.33
N ALA A 38 -5.16 -1.66 18.30
CA ALA A 38 -4.57 -0.53 17.58
C ALA A 38 -3.21 -0.84 16.91
N ASP A 39 -2.79 -2.11 16.88
CA ASP A 39 -1.52 -2.54 16.30
C ASP A 39 -1.55 -2.55 14.76
N GLY A 40 -2.75 -2.55 14.16
CA GLY A 40 -2.93 -2.65 12.72
C GLY A 40 -2.66 -4.06 12.19
N PHE A 41 -2.44 -4.17 10.88
CA PHE A 41 -2.14 -5.43 10.23
C PHE A 41 -1.17 -5.24 9.05
N GLY A 42 -0.60 -6.33 8.55
CA GLY A 42 0.32 -6.29 7.43
C GLY A 42 -0.39 -6.50 6.08
N LEU A 43 -0.47 -5.47 5.25
CA LEU A 43 -0.91 -5.63 3.86
C LEU A 43 0.26 -6.14 3.02
N CYS A 44 0.09 -7.29 2.38
CA CYS A 44 1.15 -7.96 1.63
C CYS A 44 0.72 -8.21 0.19
N MET A 45 1.54 -7.78 -0.77
CA MET A 45 1.22 -7.93 -2.19
C MET A 45 1.40 -9.39 -2.63
N THR A 46 0.48 -9.89 -3.43
CA THR A 46 0.59 -11.21 -4.09
C THR A 46 0.95 -11.07 -5.56
N SER A 47 1.43 -12.16 -6.16
CA SER A 47 1.38 -12.31 -7.62
C SER A 47 -0.06 -12.28 -8.12
N GLU A 48 -0.24 -12.03 -9.41
CA GLU A 48 -1.53 -11.95 -10.10
C GLU A 48 -2.32 -13.26 -9.98
N ASP A 49 -1.62 -14.41 -9.95
CA ASP A 49 -2.22 -15.73 -9.76
C ASP A 49 -2.46 -16.09 -8.28
N GLY A 50 -2.13 -15.18 -7.35
CA GLY A 50 -2.30 -15.34 -5.91
C GLY A 50 -1.38 -16.38 -5.26
N LYS A 51 -0.44 -16.98 -5.99
CA LYS A 51 0.40 -18.08 -5.48
C LYS A 51 1.63 -17.60 -4.73
N THR A 52 2.19 -16.47 -5.13
CA THR A 52 3.38 -15.88 -4.51
C THR A 52 2.94 -14.76 -3.59
N LEU A 53 3.46 -14.75 -2.37
CA LEU A 53 3.37 -13.62 -1.46
C LEU A 53 4.74 -12.94 -1.42
N TYR A 54 4.83 -11.68 -1.81
CA TYR A 54 6.10 -10.97 -1.81
C TYR A 54 6.54 -10.65 -0.37
N PRO A 55 7.81 -10.87 0.00
CA PRO A 55 8.29 -10.79 1.40
C PRO A 55 8.52 -9.35 1.89
N ILE A 56 7.85 -8.37 1.29
CA ILE A 56 7.73 -7.00 1.77
C ILE A 56 6.25 -6.64 1.82
N GLY A 57 5.83 -6.12 2.96
CA GLY A 57 4.49 -5.59 3.17
C GLY A 57 4.53 -4.20 3.78
N THR A 58 3.34 -3.64 3.96
CA THR A 58 3.15 -2.34 4.63
C THR A 58 2.27 -2.55 5.85
N LEU A 59 2.74 -2.09 7.00
CA LEU A 59 1.94 -1.97 8.21
C LEU A 59 0.87 -0.91 7.94
N VAL A 60 -0.40 -1.29 8.05
CA VAL A 60 -1.53 -0.41 7.83
C VAL A 60 -2.38 -0.30 9.09
N HIS A 61 -3.02 0.85 9.27
CA HIS A 61 -4.03 1.06 10.30
C HIS A 61 -5.39 1.30 9.68
N ILE A 62 -6.43 0.84 10.38
CA ILE A 62 -7.82 1.14 10.05
C ILE A 62 -8.12 2.54 10.58
N ILE A 63 -8.45 3.47 9.69
CA ILE A 63 -8.77 4.85 10.04
C ILE A 63 -10.28 5.12 10.05
N ASP A 64 -11.06 4.27 9.36
CA ASP A 64 -12.50 4.30 9.39
C ASP A 64 -13.08 2.91 9.09
N PHE A 65 -14.32 2.65 9.52
CA PHE A 65 -15.05 1.45 9.18
C PHE A 65 -16.55 1.74 9.03
N GLU A 66 -17.18 1.06 8.09
CA GLU A 66 -18.59 1.28 7.79
C GLU A 66 -19.30 -0.03 7.44
N THR A 67 -20.64 0.00 7.55
CA THR A 67 -21.47 -1.04 6.95
C THR A 67 -21.86 -0.56 5.56
N LEU A 68 -21.45 -1.29 4.54
CA LEU A 68 -21.76 -1.01 3.15
C LEU A 68 -23.27 -1.25 2.87
N PRO A 69 -23.83 -0.70 1.77
CA PRO A 69 -25.26 -0.83 1.46
C PRO A 69 -25.79 -2.26 1.38
N ASP A 70 -24.92 -3.24 1.15
CA ASP A 70 -25.25 -4.67 1.10
C ASP A 70 -24.99 -5.42 2.43
N GLY A 71 -24.73 -4.69 3.51
CA GLY A 71 -24.49 -5.23 4.84
C GLY A 71 -23.08 -5.77 5.06
N MET A 72 -22.18 -5.64 4.07
CA MET A 72 -20.79 -6.06 4.21
C MET A 72 -19.97 -5.00 4.95
N LEU A 73 -18.84 -5.43 5.54
CA LEU A 73 -17.95 -4.53 6.25
C LEU A 73 -17.01 -3.83 5.26
N GLY A 74 -17.04 -2.50 5.24
CA GLY A 74 -16.04 -1.65 4.60
C GLY A 74 -15.05 -1.16 5.65
N ILE A 75 -13.77 -1.09 5.29
CA ILE A 75 -12.73 -0.44 6.09
C ILE A 75 -11.94 0.52 5.22
N SER A 76 -11.57 1.66 5.79
CA SER A 76 -10.61 2.59 5.22
C SER A 76 -9.28 2.40 5.93
N ILE A 77 -8.20 2.19 5.18
CA ILE A 77 -6.88 1.93 5.73
C ILE A 77 -5.85 2.93 5.23
N GLN A 78 -4.85 3.19 6.07
CA GLN A 78 -3.68 4.00 5.72
C GLN A 78 -2.38 3.26 5.98
N GLY A 79 -1.45 3.30 5.03
CA GLY A 79 -0.09 2.78 5.18
C GLY A 79 0.75 3.60 6.15
N LYS A 80 1.61 2.95 6.94
CA LYS A 80 2.46 3.61 7.94
C LYS A 80 3.94 3.31 7.76
N GLN A 81 4.31 2.04 7.72
CA GLN A 81 5.72 1.62 7.72
C GLN A 81 5.88 0.35 6.89
N ARG A 82 6.92 0.29 6.07
CA ARG A 82 7.27 -0.94 5.36
C ARG A 82 7.84 -1.97 6.33
N PHE A 83 7.70 -3.26 6.00
CA PHE A 83 8.31 -4.34 6.76
C PHE A 83 8.72 -5.50 5.87
N THR A 84 9.69 -6.27 6.34
CA THR A 84 10.04 -7.59 5.81
C THR A 84 9.54 -8.68 6.73
N PHE A 85 9.31 -9.86 6.19
CA PHE A 85 8.91 -11.03 6.94
C PHE A 85 9.47 -12.29 6.30
N GLY A 86 9.64 -13.33 7.12
CA GLY A 86 10.11 -14.65 6.69
C GLY A 86 8.99 -15.68 6.80
N ASP A 87 9.13 -16.58 7.77
CA ASP A 87 8.20 -17.69 7.96
C ASP A 87 6.78 -17.22 8.31
N ILE A 88 5.81 -17.90 7.68
CA ILE A 88 4.39 -17.65 7.87
C ILE A 88 3.79 -18.82 8.65
N SER A 89 3.19 -18.52 9.80
CA SER A 89 2.29 -19.42 10.50
C SER A 89 0.85 -19.23 10.00
N ILE A 90 0.10 -20.33 9.86
CA ILE A 90 -1.31 -20.31 9.48
C ILE A 90 -2.14 -20.76 10.67
N GLU A 91 -3.10 -19.95 11.07
CA GLU A 91 -4.04 -20.27 12.16
C GLU A 91 -5.13 -21.23 11.69
N SER A 92 -5.91 -21.74 12.64
CA SER A 92 -6.97 -22.73 12.37
C SER A 92 -8.06 -22.23 11.43
N ASP A 93 -8.31 -20.92 11.37
CA ASP A 93 -9.27 -20.28 10.45
C ASP A 93 -8.64 -19.88 9.10
N GLY A 94 -7.37 -20.21 8.88
CA GLY A 94 -6.62 -19.87 7.69
C GLY A 94 -6.03 -18.45 7.68
N LEU A 95 -6.12 -17.69 8.77
CA LEU A 95 -5.43 -16.41 8.91
C LEU A 95 -3.91 -16.62 8.93
N LYS A 96 -3.18 -15.88 8.09
CA LYS A 96 -1.72 -15.91 8.04
C LYS A 96 -1.16 -14.93 9.06
N ARG A 97 -0.09 -15.32 9.76
CA ARG A 97 0.71 -14.44 10.63
C ARG A 97 2.19 -14.64 10.39
N ALA A 98 2.96 -13.57 10.51
CA ALA A 98 4.42 -13.64 10.50
C ALA A 98 5.02 -12.74 11.57
N GLU A 99 6.23 -13.09 12.02
CA GLU A 99 7.11 -12.12 12.66
C GLU A 99 7.62 -11.16 11.59
N VAL A 100 7.44 -9.87 11.84
CA VAL A 100 7.86 -8.81 10.93
C VAL A 100 8.99 -8.00 11.54
N LYS A 101 9.87 -7.53 10.66
CA LYS A 101 10.89 -6.53 10.95
C LYS A 101 10.55 -5.27 10.16
N LEU A 102 10.23 -4.19 10.88
CA LEU A 102 10.06 -2.87 10.27
C LEU A 102 11.37 -2.48 9.57
N ILE A 103 11.23 -1.92 8.38
CA ILE A 103 12.34 -1.37 7.60
C ILE A 103 12.04 0.11 7.33
N ASP A 104 13.07 0.89 7.05
CA ASP A 104 12.88 2.32 6.77
C ASP A 104 11.99 2.51 5.54
N ASN A 105 11.16 3.55 5.56
CA ASN A 105 10.48 4.04 4.37
C ASN A 105 11.49 4.71 3.43
N TRP A 106 11.11 4.95 2.17
CA TRP A 106 11.97 5.71 1.29
C TRP A 106 12.25 7.11 1.87
N PRO A 107 13.50 7.60 1.75
CA PRO A 107 13.83 8.92 2.23
C PRO A 107 13.06 9.98 1.45
N SER A 108 12.51 10.95 2.18
CA SER A 108 11.88 12.14 1.58
C SER A 108 12.89 12.86 0.69
N THR A 109 12.47 13.18 -0.53
CA THR A 109 13.33 13.84 -1.52
C THR A 109 12.55 14.97 -2.16
N PRO A 110 13.00 16.24 -2.08
CA PRO A 110 12.32 17.35 -2.76
C PRO A 110 12.24 17.11 -4.26
N ILE A 111 11.13 17.50 -4.87
CA ILE A 111 10.93 17.38 -6.31
C ILE A 111 11.77 18.40 -7.09
N GLU A 112 12.45 17.94 -8.14
CA GLU A 112 13.17 18.80 -9.08
C GLU A 112 12.24 19.32 -10.20
N ASP A 113 12.67 20.37 -10.92
CA ASP A 113 11.82 21.04 -11.92
C ASP A 113 11.45 20.13 -13.10
N ASP A 114 12.35 19.24 -13.53
CA ASP A 114 12.12 18.27 -14.60
C ASP A 114 11.32 17.04 -14.16
N GLU A 115 11.05 16.90 -12.86
CA GLU A 115 10.23 15.83 -12.28
C GLU A 115 8.80 16.30 -11.96
N ARG A 116 8.58 17.62 -11.88
CA ARG A 116 7.32 18.24 -11.44
C ARG A 116 6.10 17.75 -12.21
N TYR A 117 6.27 17.42 -13.49
CA TYR A 117 5.20 16.89 -14.32
C TYR A 117 4.60 15.59 -13.77
N LEU A 118 5.39 14.74 -13.09
CA LEU A 118 4.91 13.50 -12.46
C LEU A 118 3.94 13.79 -11.31
N SER A 119 4.24 14.82 -10.51
CA SER A 119 3.37 15.29 -9.44
C SER A 119 2.09 15.90 -9.99
N GLU A 120 2.19 16.77 -10.99
CA GLU A 120 1.03 17.42 -11.62
C GLU A 120 0.09 16.40 -12.27
N MET A 121 0.65 15.41 -12.99
CA MET A 121 -0.13 14.32 -13.57
C MET A 121 -0.83 13.49 -12.50
N LEU A 122 -0.14 13.14 -11.41
CA LEU A 122 -0.73 12.41 -10.29
C LEU A 122 -1.88 13.21 -9.67
N GLN A 123 -1.68 14.50 -9.41
CA GLN A 123 -2.72 15.38 -8.87
C GLN A 123 -3.93 15.43 -9.80
N ASN A 124 -3.72 15.51 -11.13
CA ASN A 124 -4.81 15.52 -12.09
C ASN A 124 -5.61 14.22 -12.08
N ILE A 125 -4.95 13.06 -11.94
CA ILE A 125 -5.65 11.78 -11.76
C ILE A 125 -6.43 11.78 -10.44
N LEU A 126 -5.81 12.19 -9.34
CA LEU A 126 -6.43 12.15 -8.01
C LEU A 126 -7.62 13.11 -7.86
N LYS A 127 -7.70 14.19 -8.66
CA LYS A 127 -8.88 15.07 -8.71
C LYS A 127 -10.16 14.35 -9.14
N GLU A 128 -10.04 13.30 -9.97
CA GLU A 128 -11.17 12.43 -10.34
C GLU A 128 -11.59 11.49 -9.20
N PHE A 129 -10.77 11.38 -8.15
CA PHE A 129 -11.00 10.54 -6.97
C PHE A 129 -10.90 11.38 -5.68
N PRO A 130 -11.79 12.36 -5.45
CA PRO A 130 -11.69 13.31 -4.33
C PRO A 130 -11.65 12.63 -2.96
N GLN A 131 -12.30 11.47 -2.83
CA GLN A 131 -12.28 10.65 -1.62
C GLN A 131 -10.91 10.05 -1.28
N HIS A 132 -10.01 9.90 -2.26
CA HIS A 132 -8.60 9.58 -2.01
C HIS A 132 -7.79 10.86 -1.76
N LEU A 133 -7.97 11.88 -2.61
CA LEU A 133 -7.20 13.13 -2.55
C LEU A 133 -7.32 13.85 -1.19
N GLN A 134 -8.48 13.80 -0.55
CA GLN A 134 -8.71 14.43 0.77
C GLN A 134 -7.79 13.89 1.89
N HIS A 135 -7.16 12.72 1.71
CA HIS A 135 -6.25 12.13 2.69
C HIS A 135 -4.81 12.61 2.54
N TYR A 136 -4.52 13.44 1.52
CA TYR A 136 -3.17 13.90 1.20
C TYR A 136 -3.04 15.41 1.42
N GLN A 137 -1.85 15.82 1.82
CA GLN A 137 -1.46 17.22 2.05
C GLN A 137 -0.74 17.77 0.83
N VAL A 138 -0.83 19.08 0.61
CA VAL A 138 -0.23 19.73 -0.56
C VAL A 138 1.30 19.56 -0.56
N GLU A 139 1.93 19.60 0.60
CA GLU A 139 3.38 19.48 0.76
C GLU A 139 3.92 18.11 0.33
N GLN A 140 3.10 17.06 0.40
CA GLN A 140 3.49 15.72 -0.05
C GLN A 140 3.69 15.65 -1.57
N PHE A 141 3.02 16.52 -2.32
CA PHE A 141 3.18 16.62 -3.77
C PHE A 141 4.47 17.32 -4.20
N GLU A 142 5.22 17.89 -3.25
CA GLU A 142 6.56 18.45 -3.45
C GLU A 142 7.67 17.45 -3.08
N ASP A 143 7.33 16.19 -2.81
CA ASP A 143 8.27 15.09 -2.51
C ASP A 143 8.19 14.01 -3.60
N ILE A 144 9.24 13.87 -4.40
CA ILE A 144 9.27 12.91 -5.51
C ILE A 144 9.23 11.46 -5.03
N ALA A 145 9.81 11.16 -3.86
CA ALA A 145 9.76 9.82 -3.28
C ALA A 145 8.33 9.47 -2.86
N TRP A 146 7.57 10.43 -2.34
CA TRP A 146 6.16 10.25 -2.04
C TRP A 146 5.31 10.11 -3.30
N VAL A 147 5.51 10.97 -4.31
CA VAL A 147 4.80 10.92 -5.59
C VAL A 147 5.02 9.57 -6.29
N CYS A 148 6.25 9.06 -6.31
CA CYS A 148 6.57 7.74 -6.84
C CYS A 148 5.79 6.61 -6.15
N GLN A 149 5.65 6.66 -4.82
CA GLN A 149 4.89 5.65 -4.09
C GLN A 149 3.41 5.63 -4.51
N ARG A 150 2.77 6.80 -4.62
CA ARG A 150 1.38 6.92 -5.07
C ARG A 150 1.19 6.43 -6.50
N TRP A 151 2.12 6.74 -7.39
CA TRP A 151 2.13 6.19 -8.73
C TRP A 151 2.20 4.66 -8.73
N LEU A 152 3.11 4.08 -7.95
CA LEU A 152 3.29 2.63 -7.89
C LEU A 152 2.02 1.88 -7.45
N GLU A 153 1.19 2.51 -6.61
CA GLU A 153 -0.11 1.97 -6.19
C GLU A 153 -1.11 1.87 -7.34
N ILE A 154 -1.12 2.85 -8.25
CA ILE A 154 -2.11 2.93 -9.35
C ILE A 154 -1.60 2.40 -10.69
N LEU A 155 -0.28 2.30 -10.89
CA LEU A 155 0.31 1.85 -12.16
C LEU A 155 -0.15 0.42 -12.52
N PRO A 156 -0.59 0.18 -13.78
CA PRO A 156 -1.02 -1.13 -14.25
C PRO A 156 0.17 -1.98 -14.74
N VAL A 157 1.18 -2.15 -13.88
CA VAL A 157 2.37 -2.96 -14.16
C VAL A 157 2.35 -4.27 -13.36
N GLN A 158 3.19 -5.24 -13.75
CA GLN A 158 3.22 -6.55 -13.11
C GLN A 158 3.68 -6.45 -11.65
N ALA A 159 3.14 -7.31 -10.79
CA ALA A 159 3.46 -7.35 -9.36
C ALA A 159 4.96 -7.58 -9.10
N ALA A 160 5.65 -8.32 -9.98
CA ALA A 160 7.10 -8.52 -9.89
C ALA A 160 7.89 -7.22 -10.12
N GLU A 161 7.43 -6.37 -11.03
CA GLU A 161 8.03 -5.07 -11.33
C GLU A 161 7.76 -4.07 -10.19
N LYS A 162 6.51 -4.03 -9.68
CA LYS A 162 6.19 -3.29 -8.45
C LYS A 162 7.07 -3.75 -7.29
N TYR A 163 7.21 -5.06 -7.09
CA TYR A 163 8.02 -5.60 -6.01
C TYR A 163 9.49 -5.18 -6.13
N SER A 164 10.04 -5.21 -7.35
CA SER A 164 11.42 -4.76 -7.61
C SER A 164 11.63 -3.30 -7.19
N CYS A 165 10.67 -2.43 -7.51
CA CYS A 165 10.65 -1.04 -7.06
C CYS A 165 10.53 -0.95 -5.53
N ILE A 166 9.52 -1.59 -4.92
CA ILE A 166 9.25 -1.55 -3.48
C ILE A 166 10.44 -2.08 -2.66
N ASN A 167 11.18 -3.05 -3.18
CA ASN A 167 12.35 -3.64 -2.54
C ASN A 167 13.59 -2.73 -2.61
N ALA A 168 13.55 -1.65 -3.39
CA ALA A 168 14.61 -0.67 -3.44
C ALA A 168 14.69 0.17 -2.15
N LEU A 169 15.89 0.73 -1.93
CA LEU A 169 16.19 1.60 -0.79
C LEU A 169 15.56 2.99 -0.96
N ASP A 170 15.32 3.41 -2.20
CA ASP A 170 14.79 4.72 -2.57
C ASP A 170 13.82 4.60 -3.77
N HIS A 171 13.35 5.76 -4.24
CA HIS A 171 12.34 5.88 -5.27
C HIS A 171 12.88 5.77 -6.71
N GLN A 172 14.20 5.75 -6.91
CA GLN A 172 14.81 5.98 -8.23
C GLN A 172 14.34 4.96 -9.28
N LEU A 173 14.26 3.67 -8.91
CA LEU A 173 13.73 2.64 -9.81
C LEU A 173 12.28 2.88 -10.22
N THR A 174 11.46 3.45 -9.33
CA THR A 174 10.06 3.79 -9.64
C THR A 174 10.00 4.98 -10.58
N GLN A 175 10.87 5.97 -10.39
CA GLN A 175 10.96 7.12 -11.26
C GLN A 175 11.38 6.71 -12.69
N ASP A 176 12.40 5.86 -12.83
CA ASP A 176 12.83 5.32 -14.13
C ASP A 176 11.71 4.54 -14.84
N LEU A 177 10.96 3.75 -14.07
CA LEU A 177 9.77 3.05 -14.55
C LEU A 177 8.71 4.03 -15.04
N LEU A 178 8.44 5.10 -14.28
CA LEU A 178 7.48 6.13 -14.64
C LEU A 178 7.87 6.87 -15.91
N HIS A 179 9.15 7.22 -16.07
CA HIS A 179 9.65 7.80 -17.32
C HIS A 179 9.36 6.89 -18.52
N THR A 180 9.63 5.59 -18.36
CA THR A 180 9.40 4.60 -19.42
C THR A 180 7.92 4.46 -19.77
N VAL A 181 7.04 4.36 -18.77
CA VAL A 181 5.60 4.11 -18.96
C VAL A 181 4.85 5.36 -19.42
N ILE A 182 5.18 6.54 -18.87
CA ILE A 182 4.44 7.78 -19.15
C ILE A 182 4.90 8.44 -20.44
N GLN A 183 6.19 8.39 -20.80
CA GLN A 183 6.66 8.96 -22.08
C GLN A 183 6.31 8.10 -23.30
N SER A 184 5.89 6.85 -23.09
CA SER A 184 5.46 5.95 -24.17
C SER A 184 3.94 5.91 -24.37
N ALA A 185 3.18 6.67 -23.56
CA ALA A 185 1.72 6.84 -23.67
C ALA A 185 1.36 8.12 -24.43
#